data_AF-A0A7S3I798-F1
#
_entry.id   AF-A0A7S3I798-F1
#
_cell.length_a   1.000
_cell.length_b   1.000
_cell.length_c   1.000
_cell.angle_alpha   90.00
_cell.angle_beta   90.00
_cell.angle_gamma   90.00
#
_symmetry.space_group_name_H-M   'P 1'
#
loop_
_entity.id
_entity.type
_entity.pdbx_description
1 polymer ?
#
loop_
_entity_poly.entity_id
_entity_poly.type
_entity_poly.pdbx_seq_one_letter_code
_entity_poly.pdbx_strand_id
1 'polypeptide(L)'
;MQMGEDVDPLLPGHKCIAIFGFCDIRKFTDATEVLQEGVMLFVNEIGEIVHGVVDRYQGAANKNIGDAFLLVWKFDEDSIHTNGETGELELVPSNKVSQLCDMSLISFLKIIGLTKRSRKMKKYANHAGLNKRMPNYEVKMGFGLHQ
;
A
#
# COMPACT_ATOMS: atom_id res chain seq x y z
N MET A 1 9.01 36.93 -16.03
CA MET A 1 9.37 35.51 -16.16
C MET A 1 10.08 35.12 -14.87
N GLN A 2 9.49 34.25 -14.05
CA GLN A 2 10.22 33.65 -12.92
C GLN A 2 11.34 32.81 -13.51
N MET A 3 12.58 33.06 -13.10
CA MET A 3 13.69 32.17 -13.39
C MET A 3 13.36 30.82 -12.77
N GLY A 4 13.27 29.78 -13.60
CA GLY A 4 13.14 28.42 -13.11
C GLY A 4 14.37 28.11 -12.27
N GLU A 5 14.17 27.73 -11.01
CA GLU A 5 15.24 27.18 -10.19
C GLU A 5 15.79 25.94 -10.89
N ASP A 6 17.09 25.94 -11.17
CA ASP A 6 17.81 24.78 -11.70
C ASP A 6 17.65 23.62 -10.71
N VAL A 7 17.08 22.51 -11.15
CA VAL A 7 16.98 21.29 -10.34
C VAL A 7 18.37 20.68 -10.25
N ASP A 8 18.96 20.64 -9.05
CA ASP A 8 20.24 19.96 -8.80
C ASP A 8 20.01 18.46 -8.54
N PRO A 9 20.39 17.57 -9.48
CA PRO A 9 20.20 16.12 -9.31
C PRO A 9 21.26 15.48 -8.40
N LEU A 10 22.24 16.24 -7.90
CA LEU A 10 23.33 15.75 -7.04
C LEU A 10 23.07 15.96 -5.55
N LEU A 11 21.87 16.42 -5.17
CA LEU A 11 21.48 16.53 -3.77
C LEU A 11 21.56 15.15 -3.07
N PRO A 12 22.35 15.03 -1.99
CA PRO A 12 22.49 13.76 -1.27
C PRO A 12 21.16 13.37 -0.62
N GLY A 13 20.83 12.08 -0.67
CA GLY A 13 19.66 11.54 0.02
C GLY A 13 19.83 11.55 1.54
N HIS A 14 18.71 11.59 2.25
CA HIS A 14 18.67 11.47 3.70
C HIS A 14 18.26 10.06 4.11
N LYS A 15 18.96 9.48 5.10
CA LYS A 15 18.53 8.22 5.73
C LYS A 15 17.19 8.46 6.45
N CYS A 16 16.29 7.48 6.43
CA CYS A 16 15.04 7.51 7.19
C CYS A 16 14.68 6.11 7.71
N ILE A 17 13.81 6.06 8.71
CA ILE A 17 13.19 4.83 9.20
C ILE A 17 11.74 4.81 8.72
N ALA A 18 11.26 3.66 8.24
CA ALA A 18 9.90 3.49 7.78
C ALA A 18 9.41 2.05 7.92
N ILE A 19 8.11 1.88 8.10
CA ILE A 19 7.44 0.58 7.99
C ILE A 19 7.05 0.37 6.52
N PHE A 20 7.39 -0.79 5.98
CA PHE A 20 7.05 -1.18 4.61
C PHE A 20 5.91 -2.20 4.61
N GLY A 21 4.85 -1.86 3.90
CA GLY A 21 3.72 -2.74 3.63
C GLY A 21 3.72 -3.20 2.19
N PHE A 22 3.51 -4.49 1.97
CA PHE A 22 3.24 -5.05 0.66
C PHE A 22 1.87 -5.71 0.68
N CYS A 23 1.05 -5.46 -0.33
CA CYS A 23 -0.17 -6.22 -0.52
C CYS A 23 -0.38 -6.60 -1.98
N ASP A 24 -0.84 -7.83 -2.24
CA ASP A 24 -1.02 -8.39 -3.57
C ASP A 24 -2.46 -8.85 -3.80
N ILE A 25 -2.95 -8.76 -5.04
CA ILE A 25 -4.25 -9.27 -5.45
C ILE A 25 -4.11 -10.78 -5.72
N ARG A 26 -4.83 -11.60 -4.95
CA ARG A 26 -4.75 -13.06 -5.11
C ARG A 26 -5.41 -13.51 -6.41
N LYS A 27 -4.75 -14.45 -7.11
CA LYS A 27 -5.16 -14.98 -8.42
C LYS A 27 -5.27 -13.89 -9.49
N PHE A 28 -4.37 -12.89 -9.44
CA PHE A 28 -4.39 -11.78 -10.38
C PHE A 28 -4.25 -12.23 -11.83
N THR A 29 -3.31 -13.12 -12.14
CA THR A 29 -3.08 -13.61 -13.52
C THR A 29 -4.34 -14.23 -14.13
N ASP A 30 -5.02 -15.13 -13.40
CA ASP A 30 -6.29 -15.71 -13.89
C ASP A 30 -7.39 -14.66 -14.02
N ALA A 31 -7.44 -13.67 -13.13
CA ALA A 31 -8.41 -12.59 -13.21
C ALA A 31 -8.16 -11.70 -14.43
N THR A 32 -6.91 -11.37 -14.75
CA THR A 32 -6.58 -10.50 -15.89
C THR A 32 -6.77 -11.19 -17.24
N GLU A 33 -6.47 -12.49 -17.34
CA GLU A 33 -6.77 -13.29 -18.53
C GLU A 33 -8.26 -13.29 -18.88
N VAL A 34 -9.13 -13.32 -17.86
CA VAL A 34 -10.59 -13.31 -18.05
C VAL A 34 -11.14 -11.91 -18.30
N LEU A 35 -10.63 -10.90 -17.58
CA LEU A 35 -11.18 -9.54 -17.62
C LEU A 35 -10.69 -8.75 -18.83
N GLN A 36 -9.50 -9.05 -19.37
CA GLN A 36 -8.91 -8.39 -20.54
C GLN A 36 -8.94 -6.85 -20.41
N GLU A 37 -9.72 -6.15 -21.21
CA GLU A 37 -9.87 -4.69 -21.17
C GLU A 37 -10.42 -4.18 -19.82
N GLY A 38 -11.12 -5.03 -19.07
CA GLY A 38 -11.66 -4.73 -17.74
C GLY A 38 -10.63 -4.68 -16.61
N VAL A 39 -9.37 -5.04 -16.88
CA VAL A 39 -8.30 -5.07 -15.86
C VAL A 39 -8.03 -3.69 -15.25
N MET A 40 -8.06 -2.63 -16.04
CA MET A 40 -7.82 -1.28 -15.52
C MET A 40 -8.88 -0.87 -14.48
N LEU A 41 -10.16 -1.15 -14.75
CA LEU A 41 -11.23 -0.90 -13.79
C LEU A 41 -11.07 -1.75 -12.53
N PHE A 42 -10.69 -3.02 -12.68
CA PHE A 42 -10.47 -3.93 -11.56
C PHE A 42 -9.37 -3.45 -10.62
N VAL A 43 -8.22 -3.07 -11.17
CA VAL A 43 -7.08 -2.57 -10.40
C VAL A 43 -7.39 -1.21 -9.77
N ASN A 44 -8.03 -0.30 -10.50
CA ASN A 44 -8.35 1.04 -10.00
C ASN A 44 -9.34 1.02 -8.84
N GLU A 45 -10.36 0.15 -8.89
CA GLU A 45 -11.33 0.04 -7.80
C GLU A 45 -10.74 -0.58 -6.53
N ILE A 46 -9.76 -1.48 -6.67
CA ILE A 46 -8.99 -1.99 -5.53
C ILE A 46 -8.04 -0.90 -5.01
N GLY A 47 -7.34 -0.22 -5.92
CA GLY A 47 -6.42 0.87 -5.61
C GLY A 47 -7.10 2.01 -4.86
N GLU A 48 -8.34 2.36 -5.20
CA GLU A 48 -9.13 3.36 -4.47
C GLU A 48 -9.33 2.98 -3.00
N ILE A 49 -9.59 1.69 -2.71
CA ILE A 49 -9.72 1.19 -1.33
C ILE A 49 -8.36 1.23 -0.63
N VAL A 50 -7.32 0.68 -1.26
CA VAL A 50 -5.97 0.60 -0.67
C VAL A 50 -5.43 2.00 -0.38
N HIS A 51 -5.39 2.86 -1.39
CA HIS A 51 -4.84 4.21 -1.27
C HIS A 51 -5.67 5.04 -0.29
N GLY A 52 -7.01 5.00 -0.37
CA GLY A 52 -7.89 5.77 0.50
C GLY A 52 -7.80 5.37 1.98
N VAL A 53 -7.53 4.09 2.27
CA VAL A 53 -7.25 3.66 3.65
C VAL A 53 -5.85 4.08 4.07
N VAL A 54 -4.83 3.77 3.29
CA VAL A 54 -3.42 4.02 3.66
C VAL A 54 -3.18 5.50 3.92
N ASP A 55 -3.68 6.38 3.06
CA ASP A 55 -3.63 7.84 3.22
C ASP A 55 -4.28 8.30 4.54
N ARG A 56 -5.48 7.78 4.83
CA ARG A 56 -6.22 8.09 6.08
C ARG A 56 -5.47 7.66 7.35
N TYR A 57 -4.63 6.64 7.25
CA TYR A 57 -3.87 6.06 8.35
C TYR A 57 -2.37 6.41 8.24
N GLN A 58 -2.05 7.60 7.73
CA GLN A 58 -0.71 8.19 7.70
C GLN A 58 0.36 7.41 6.92
N GLY A 59 -0.06 6.55 6.00
CA GLY A 59 0.84 5.89 5.06
C GLY A 59 0.81 6.56 3.70
N ALA A 60 1.79 6.22 2.88
CA ALA A 60 1.85 6.60 1.47
C ALA A 60 1.83 5.33 0.60
N ALA A 61 0.98 5.32 -0.42
CA ALA A 61 1.03 4.32 -1.47
C ALA A 61 2.05 4.79 -2.53
N ASN A 62 3.16 4.06 -2.67
CA ASN A 62 4.28 4.48 -3.52
C ASN A 62 4.11 4.01 -4.97
N LYS A 63 3.88 2.71 -5.17
CA LYS A 63 3.83 2.13 -6.52
C LYS A 63 2.79 1.02 -6.61
N ASN A 64 1.99 1.06 -7.68
CA ASN A 64 1.22 -0.08 -8.16
C ASN A 64 2.10 -0.87 -9.15
N ILE A 65 2.38 -2.13 -8.83
CA ILE A 65 3.24 -3.04 -9.58
C ILE A 65 2.37 -4.14 -10.21
N GLY A 66 1.26 -3.73 -10.84
CA GLY A 66 0.31 -4.65 -11.45
C GLY A 66 -0.63 -5.26 -10.43
N ASP A 67 -0.22 -6.37 -9.80
CA ASP A 67 -1.02 -7.06 -8.78
C ASP A 67 -0.69 -6.61 -7.36
N ALA A 68 0.45 -5.94 -7.15
CA ALA A 68 0.93 -5.56 -5.84
C ALA A 68 0.99 -4.04 -5.62
N PHE A 69 0.77 -3.63 -4.37
CA PHE A 69 0.96 -2.27 -3.89
C PHE A 69 2.08 -2.24 -2.86
N LEU A 70 3.01 -1.31 -3.04
CA LEU A 70 4.02 -0.95 -2.04
C LEU A 70 3.53 0.25 -1.24
N LEU A 71 3.44 0.08 0.06
CA LEU A 71 2.92 1.03 1.05
C LEU A 71 4.04 1.36 2.04
N VAL A 72 4.12 2.62 2.48
CA VAL A 72 5.20 3.08 3.36
C VAL A 72 4.64 4.00 4.43
N TRP A 73 5.00 3.77 5.70
CA TRP A 73 4.78 4.70 6.81
C TRP A 73 6.14 5.20 7.28
N LYS A 74 6.47 6.45 6.98
CA LYS A 74 7.74 7.05 7.38
C LYS A 74 7.63 7.63 8.77
N PHE A 75 8.64 7.43 9.60
CA PHE A 75 8.73 8.13 10.88
C PHE A 75 9.30 9.53 10.66
N ASP A 76 8.77 10.49 11.41
CA ASP A 76 9.24 11.87 11.38
C ASP A 76 10.62 12.00 12.05
N GLU A 77 11.35 13.06 11.72
CA GLU A 77 12.70 13.32 12.25
C GLU A 77 12.73 13.40 13.79
N ASP A 78 11.66 13.88 14.42
CA ASP A 78 11.54 13.96 15.89
C ASP A 78 11.36 12.60 16.57
N SER A 79 11.10 11.54 15.79
CA SER A 79 10.86 10.18 16.25
C SER A 79 12.08 9.29 16.04
N ILE A 80 13.17 9.85 15.50
CA ILE A 80 14.39 9.16 15.13
C ILE A 80 15.58 9.86 15.81
N HIS A 81 16.56 9.10 16.25
CA HIS A 81 17.86 9.63 16.67
C HIS A 81 18.99 8.79 16.07
N THR A 82 20.18 9.39 15.95
CA THR A 82 21.37 8.66 15.52
C THR A 82 22.09 8.10 16.74
N ASN A 83 22.35 6.79 16.75
CA ASN A 83 23.15 6.15 17.78
C ASN A 83 24.61 6.65 17.66
N GLY A 84 25.15 7.21 18.75
CA GLY A 84 26.49 7.81 18.76
C GLY A 84 27.65 6.80 18.64
N GLU A 85 27.41 5.51 18.92
CA GLU A 85 28.41 4.45 18.82
C GLU A 85 28.41 3.78 17.44
N THR A 86 27.23 3.51 16.87
CA THR A 86 27.09 2.79 15.59
C THR A 86 26.90 3.70 14.38
N GLY A 87 26.44 4.93 14.58
CA GLY A 87 26.06 5.85 13.51
C GLY A 87 24.76 5.46 12.77
N GLU A 88 24.03 4.46 13.26
CA GLU A 88 22.75 4.04 12.69
C GLU A 88 21.57 4.81 13.28
N LEU A 89 20.47 4.88 12.51
CA LEU A 89 19.23 5.50 12.96
C LEU A 89 18.43 4.55 13.84
N GLU A 90 17.91 5.06 14.96
CA GLU A 90 17.09 4.32 15.90
C GLU A 90 15.81 5.09 16.26
N LEU A 91 14.71 4.37 16.46
CA LEU A 91 13.44 4.95 16.87
C LEU A 91 13.47 5.37 18.35
N VAL A 92 12.96 6.57 18.63
CA VAL A 92 12.75 7.05 20.00
C VAL A 92 11.45 6.43 20.52
N PRO A 93 11.47 5.60 21.59
CA PRO A 93 10.27 5.01 22.14
C PRO A 93 9.27 6.09 22.58
N SER A 94 8.13 6.14 21.91
CA SER A 94 7.12 7.16 22.16
C SER A 94 5.73 6.69 21.74
N ASN A 95 4.69 7.31 22.28
CA ASN A 95 3.32 7.05 21.87
C ASN A 95 3.11 7.34 20.37
N LYS A 96 3.83 8.31 19.81
CA LYS A 96 3.77 8.65 18.38
C LYS A 96 4.28 7.48 17.51
N VAL A 97 5.42 6.91 17.87
CA VAL A 97 5.97 5.72 17.20
C VAL A 97 5.00 4.54 17.30
N SER A 98 4.50 4.23 18.50
CA SER A 98 3.54 3.13 18.70
C SER A 98 2.25 3.34 17.90
N GLN A 99 1.72 4.57 17.85
CA GLN A 99 0.52 4.89 17.06
C GLN A 99 0.74 4.66 15.57
N LEU A 100 1.89 5.05 15.01
CA LEU A 100 2.17 4.83 13.59
C LEU A 100 2.26 3.34 13.27
N CYS A 101 2.87 2.54 14.17
CA CYS A 101 2.87 1.08 14.07
C CYS A 101 1.43 0.52 14.06
N ASP A 102 0.58 0.94 15.00
CA ASP A 102 -0.82 0.51 15.06
C ASP A 102 -1.60 0.92 13.81
N MET A 103 -1.41 2.15 13.32
CA MET A 103 -2.06 2.63 12.10
C MET A 103 -1.69 1.81 10.87
N SER A 104 -0.43 1.39 10.76
CA SER A 104 0.02 0.52 9.66
C SER A 104 -0.71 -0.83 9.66
N LEU A 105 -0.86 -1.46 10.82
CA LEU A 105 -1.57 -2.73 10.98
C LEU A 105 -3.09 -2.57 10.77
N ILE A 106 -3.69 -1.54 11.37
CA ILE A 106 -5.12 -1.23 11.24
C ILE A 106 -5.47 -0.97 9.78
N SER A 107 -4.59 -0.33 9.01
CA SER A 107 -4.79 -0.11 7.58
C SER A 107 -5.06 -1.43 6.85
N PHE A 108 -4.28 -2.47 7.11
CA PHE A 108 -4.46 -3.78 6.46
C PHE A 108 -5.78 -4.42 6.86
N LEU A 109 -6.12 -4.39 8.15
CA LEU A 109 -7.41 -4.89 8.65
C LEU A 109 -8.59 -4.16 7.99
N LYS A 110 -8.49 -2.84 7.82
CA LYS A 110 -9.50 -2.02 7.16
C LYS A 110 -9.60 -2.35 5.67
N ILE A 111 -8.49 -2.51 4.96
CA ILE A 111 -8.49 -2.89 3.54
C ILE A 111 -9.17 -4.26 3.38
N ILE A 112 -8.79 -5.26 4.18
CA ILE A 112 -9.42 -6.59 4.15
C ILE A 112 -10.94 -6.49 4.32
N GLY A 113 -11.39 -5.74 5.34
CA GLY A 113 -12.82 -5.56 5.62
C GLY A 113 -13.56 -4.82 4.52
N LEU A 114 -12.95 -3.78 3.94
CA LEU A 114 -13.56 -2.96 2.88
C LEU A 114 -13.61 -3.71 1.55
N THR A 115 -12.54 -4.41 1.15
CA THR A 115 -12.52 -5.24 -0.05
C THR A 115 -13.61 -6.30 0.01
N LYS A 116 -13.78 -6.97 1.16
CA LYS A 116 -14.83 -7.99 1.34
C LYS A 116 -16.26 -7.44 1.29
N ARG A 117 -16.48 -6.20 1.75
CA ARG A 117 -17.83 -5.59 1.83
C ARG A 117 -18.19 -4.72 0.63
N SER A 118 -17.20 -4.33 -0.18
CA SER A 118 -17.36 -3.39 -1.28
C SER A 118 -18.33 -3.93 -2.34
N ARG A 119 -19.31 -3.09 -2.72
CA ARG A 119 -20.22 -3.38 -3.84
C ARG A 119 -19.46 -3.47 -5.16
N LYS A 120 -18.41 -2.66 -5.32
CA LYS A 120 -17.50 -2.69 -6.49
C LYS A 120 -16.81 -4.06 -6.59
N MET A 121 -16.40 -4.66 -5.46
CA MET A 121 -15.78 -5.99 -5.46
C MET A 121 -16.78 -7.13 -5.71
N LYS A 122 -18.01 -7.00 -5.21
CA LYS A 122 -19.08 -8.01 -5.42
C LYS A 122 -19.40 -8.26 -6.90
N LYS A 123 -19.26 -7.25 -7.77
CA LYS A 123 -19.52 -7.44 -9.21
C LYS A 123 -18.55 -8.44 -9.84
N TYR A 124 -17.29 -8.46 -9.40
CA TYR A 124 -16.28 -9.44 -9.84
C TYR A 124 -16.57 -10.82 -9.27
N ALA A 125 -17.02 -10.89 -8.01
CA ALA A 125 -17.43 -12.16 -7.41
C ALA A 125 -18.62 -12.82 -8.13
N ASN A 126 -19.51 -12.03 -8.75
CA ASN A 126 -20.64 -12.52 -9.54
C ASN A 126 -20.34 -12.62 -11.05
N HIS A 127 -19.12 -12.32 -11.49
CA HIS A 127 -18.79 -12.29 -12.91
C HIS A 127 -18.75 -13.71 -13.50
N ALA A 128 -19.56 -13.97 -14.53
CA ALA A 128 -19.74 -15.31 -15.10
C ALA A 128 -18.43 -15.88 -15.65
N GLY A 129 -17.62 -15.08 -16.34
CA GLY A 129 -16.31 -15.51 -16.85
C GLY A 129 -15.34 -15.85 -15.73
N LEU A 130 -15.34 -15.08 -14.63
CA LEU A 130 -14.43 -15.33 -13.50
C LEU A 130 -14.84 -16.59 -12.78
N ASN A 131 -16.15 -16.83 -12.59
CA ASN A 131 -16.64 -18.05 -11.95
C ASN A 131 -16.51 -19.30 -12.82
N LYS A 132 -16.56 -19.15 -14.15
CA LYS A 132 -16.27 -20.26 -15.08
C LYS A 132 -14.80 -20.71 -14.97
N ARG A 133 -13.86 -19.77 -14.82
CA ARG A 133 -12.42 -20.06 -14.67
C ARG A 133 -12.04 -20.45 -13.25
N MET A 134 -12.59 -19.75 -12.26
CA MET A 134 -12.31 -19.88 -10.84
C MET A 134 -13.64 -19.96 -10.06
N PRO A 135 -14.21 -21.16 -9.84
CA PRO A 135 -15.48 -21.32 -9.14
C PRO A 135 -15.48 -20.65 -7.76
N ASN A 136 -16.58 -19.96 -7.42
CA ASN A 136 -16.73 -19.16 -6.20
C ASN A 136 -15.65 -18.07 -6.07
N TYR A 137 -15.34 -17.39 -7.17
CA TYR A 137 -14.35 -16.32 -7.18
C TYR A 137 -14.76 -15.20 -6.22
N GLU A 138 -13.82 -14.73 -5.42
CA GLU A 138 -13.95 -13.51 -4.64
C GLU A 138 -12.62 -12.75 -4.69
N VAL A 139 -12.69 -11.42 -4.67
CA VAL A 139 -11.49 -10.58 -4.64
C VAL A 139 -10.85 -10.71 -3.26
N LYS A 140 -9.65 -11.28 -3.20
CA LYS A 140 -8.84 -11.38 -1.99
C LYS A 140 -7.53 -10.65 -2.17
N MET A 141 -7.01 -10.15 -1.07
CA MET A 141 -5.70 -9.53 -1.00
C MET A 141 -4.81 -10.29 -0.02
N GLY A 142 -3.54 -10.48 -0.38
CA GLY A 142 -2.46 -10.86 0.53
C GLY A 142 -1.78 -9.63 1.11
N PHE A 143 -1.18 -9.78 2.29
CA PHE A 143 -0.52 -8.70 3.01
C PHE A 143 0.76 -9.21 3.66
N GLY A 144 1.81 -8.39 3.62
CA GLY A 144 3.06 -8.54 4.35
C GLY A 144 3.46 -7.19 4.92
N LEU A 145 3.92 -7.17 6.17
CA LEU A 145 4.40 -5.98 6.86
C LEU A 145 5.83 -6.24 7.32
N HIS A 146 6.74 -5.33 7.00
CA HIS A 146 8.15 -5.40 7.35
C HIS A 146 8.57 -4.08 8.01
N GLN A 147 9.43 -4.18 9.02
CA GLN A 147 10.05 -3.05 9.72
C GLN A 147 11.51 -2.89 9.33
#